data_AF-A0A8H3YZN1-F1
#
_entry.id   AF-A0A8H3YZN1-F1
#
_cell.length_a   1.000
_cell.length_b   1.000
_cell.length_c   1.000
_cell.angle_alpha   90.00
_cell.angle_beta   90.00
_cell.angle_gamma   90.00
#
_symmetry.space_group_name_H-M   'P 1'
#
loop_
_entity.id
_entity.type
_entity.pdbx_description
1 polymer ?
#
loop_
_entity_poly.entity_id
_entity_poly.type
_entity_poly.pdbx_seq_one_letter_code
_entity_poly.pdbx_strand_id
1 'polypeptide(L)'
;MSRLVFFLILANFVFALHIINPETCSIPYLVPLAFQRFCDLSDGFFEPTIRIATLSGGHISFVIPPPFAASAFHRRRPNLWTHEPFCLESLKAKNTFCVYTNAKFARGRGISVISTPEQILDVGNTPIFKDGKHMQSPIGAPGARKYSRNAVPGEKQYVITANAAFKRGENIHNFTPILAIQHDANDLLLENDLTLLLRVGVYRLPIKSQTLFLNQYHSGIGDDFIERMDKNSFTSYIGETNKYFLQALPENAMLNHDCRPNTAYQFDPETFTHLINADQPIQPGTELTVSYVTPYLNTTDRRAKLQEQWGFTCQCSLCTASPKRIQQSDTRVARMVKLATQLVIPFKDRRIDVEKAERLVKLHEMEGLWGPIANAQALAAMEYWENGNYTIAAGWAEKAMESYILWTGKGHQYFPRMEEIVEKAKEKAKEKKWWWW
;
A
#
# COMPACT_ATOMS: atom_id res chain seq x y z
N MET A 1 32.94 7.32 -58.14
CA MET A 1 32.28 7.04 -56.84
C MET A 1 31.20 8.09 -56.60
N SER A 2 29.91 7.74 -56.79
CA SER A 2 28.73 8.46 -56.25
C SER A 2 27.40 7.84 -56.73
N ARG A 3 27.34 7.17 -57.90
CA ARG A 3 26.10 6.54 -58.42
C ARG A 3 25.98 5.01 -58.32
N LEU A 4 27.07 4.29 -58.01
CA LEU A 4 27.03 2.82 -57.93
C LEU A 4 26.47 2.28 -56.59
N VAL A 5 26.49 3.09 -55.53
CA VAL A 5 25.98 2.70 -54.19
C VAL A 5 24.44 2.72 -54.14
N PHE A 6 23.78 3.51 -55.00
CA PHE A 6 22.32 3.63 -54.99
C PHE A 6 21.62 2.40 -55.60
N PHE A 7 22.26 1.71 -56.56
CA PHE A 7 21.67 0.53 -57.20
C PHE A 7 21.79 -0.76 -56.37
N LEU A 8 22.82 -0.88 -55.53
CA LEU A 8 22.99 -2.04 -54.64
C LEU A 8 22.02 -2.04 -53.44
N ILE A 9 21.42 -0.89 -53.12
CA ILE A 9 20.42 -0.77 -52.05
C ILE A 9 19.03 -1.23 -52.55
N LEU A 10 18.67 -0.97 -53.81
CA LEU A 10 17.39 -1.44 -54.36
C LEU A 10 17.37 -2.97 -54.61
N ALA A 11 18.50 -3.57 -54.99
CA ALA A 11 18.56 -5.02 -55.24
C ALA A 11 18.37 -5.85 -53.96
N ASN A 12 18.82 -5.36 -52.80
CA ASN A 12 18.60 -6.02 -51.51
C ASN A 12 17.15 -5.89 -50.98
N PHE A 13 16.37 -4.93 -51.48
CA PHE A 13 14.97 -4.79 -51.13
C PHE A 13 14.07 -5.83 -51.82
N VAL A 14 14.45 -6.24 -53.04
CA VAL A 14 13.64 -7.20 -53.83
C VAL A 14 13.91 -8.64 -53.39
N PHE A 15 15.10 -8.97 -52.90
CA PHE A 15 15.42 -10.33 -52.42
C PHE A 15 14.90 -10.64 -51.00
N ALA A 16 14.58 -9.63 -50.18
CA ALA A 16 13.99 -9.84 -48.85
C ALA A 16 12.50 -10.26 -48.89
N LEU A 17 11.83 -10.12 -50.03
CA LEU A 17 10.42 -10.47 -50.21
C LEU A 17 10.17 -11.97 -50.46
N HIS A 18 11.21 -12.81 -50.49
CA HIS A 18 11.07 -14.26 -50.75
C HIS A 18 11.50 -15.17 -49.59
N ILE A 19 11.80 -14.62 -48.41
CA ILE A 19 12.14 -15.41 -47.20
C ILE A 19 11.03 -15.34 -46.13
N ILE A 20 9.98 -14.53 -46.33
CA ILE A 20 8.87 -14.41 -45.39
C ILE A 20 7.68 -15.20 -45.94
N ASN A 21 7.39 -16.36 -45.33
CA ASN A 21 6.13 -17.05 -45.53
C ASN A 21 5.08 -16.42 -44.58
N PRO A 22 4.09 -15.67 -45.09
CA PRO A 22 3.11 -14.96 -44.26
C PRO A 22 2.16 -15.89 -43.49
N GLU A 23 2.14 -17.20 -43.78
CA GLU A 23 1.30 -18.15 -43.05
C GLU A 23 1.97 -18.75 -41.79
N THR A 24 3.28 -18.55 -41.57
CA THR A 24 4.01 -19.29 -40.51
C THR A 24 4.85 -18.46 -39.53
N CYS A 25 4.86 -17.11 -39.61
CA CYS A 25 5.57 -16.12 -38.74
C CYS A 25 6.61 -16.75 -37.75
N SER A 26 7.68 -17.35 -38.28
CA SER A 26 8.71 -18.01 -37.48
C SER A 26 9.89 -17.05 -37.30
N ILE A 27 10.21 -16.72 -36.04
CA ILE A 27 11.38 -15.96 -35.54
C ILE A 27 11.14 -14.42 -35.37
N PRO A 28 10.95 -13.88 -34.14
CA PRO A 28 10.40 -12.53 -33.90
C PRO A 28 11.36 -11.33 -34.00
N TYR A 29 12.65 -11.52 -34.36
CA TYR A 29 13.66 -10.46 -34.19
C TYR A 29 14.33 -9.96 -35.48
N LEU A 30 13.81 -10.29 -36.66
CA LEU A 30 14.35 -9.82 -37.93
C LEU A 30 13.28 -9.27 -38.90
N VAL A 31 12.21 -8.64 -38.38
CA VAL A 31 11.21 -7.97 -39.22
C VAL A 31 11.36 -6.45 -39.10
N PRO A 32 11.65 -5.73 -40.20
CA PRO A 32 11.68 -4.27 -40.22
C PRO A 32 10.33 -3.66 -39.79
N LEU A 33 10.36 -2.52 -39.09
CA LEU A 33 9.21 -1.86 -38.44
C LEU A 33 7.94 -1.72 -39.31
N ALA A 34 8.10 -1.64 -40.64
CA ALA A 34 7.00 -1.51 -41.59
C ALA A 34 6.09 -2.76 -41.69
N PHE A 35 6.58 -3.94 -41.31
CA PHE A 35 5.86 -5.21 -41.43
C PHE A 35 5.43 -5.82 -40.09
N GLN A 36 5.68 -5.15 -38.96
CA GLN A 36 5.20 -5.58 -37.64
C GLN A 36 3.67 -5.72 -37.56
N ARG A 37 2.92 -4.96 -38.38
CA ARG A 37 1.45 -5.05 -38.46
C ARG A 37 0.91 -6.39 -38.94
N PHE A 38 1.71 -7.20 -39.64
CA PHE A 38 1.25 -8.48 -40.19
C PHE A 38 1.52 -9.70 -39.27
N CYS A 39 2.34 -9.55 -38.21
CA CYS A 39 2.60 -10.62 -37.22
C CYS A 39 2.27 -10.19 -35.77
N ASP A 40 1.47 -9.13 -35.56
CA ASP A 40 0.96 -8.76 -34.24
C ASP A 40 -0.25 -9.63 -33.90
N LEU A 41 -0.03 -10.69 -33.11
CA LEU A 41 -1.06 -11.65 -32.66
C LEU A 41 -1.81 -11.16 -31.41
N SER A 42 -1.92 -9.85 -31.20
CA SER A 42 -2.82 -9.28 -30.18
C SER A 42 -4.30 -9.60 -30.43
N ASP A 43 -4.65 -10.03 -31.65
CA ASP A 43 -5.97 -10.56 -32.03
C ASP A 43 -6.23 -12.01 -31.56
N GLY A 44 -5.29 -12.65 -30.84
CA GLY A 44 -5.44 -14.00 -30.27
C GLY A 44 -6.11 -14.09 -28.89
N PHE A 45 -6.55 -12.97 -28.29
CA PHE A 45 -7.26 -12.96 -27.00
C PHE A 45 -8.79 -12.96 -27.11
N PHE A 46 -9.34 -13.04 -28.31
CA PHE A 46 -10.77 -13.29 -28.51
C PHE A 46 -10.97 -14.75 -28.91
N GLU A 47 -11.28 -15.62 -27.95
CA GLU A 47 -12.02 -16.82 -28.31
C GLU A 47 -13.47 -16.41 -28.68
N PRO A 48 -14.03 -16.93 -29.79
CA PRO A 48 -15.22 -16.38 -30.42
C PRO A 48 -16.48 -17.04 -29.88
N THR A 49 -17.00 -16.57 -28.74
CA THR A 49 -18.46 -16.46 -28.50
C THR A 49 -18.73 -15.72 -27.19
N ILE A 50 -18.79 -14.39 -27.24
CA ILE A 50 -19.70 -13.62 -26.39
C ILE A 50 -20.68 -12.94 -27.34
N ARG A 51 -21.93 -13.42 -27.36
CA ARG A 51 -23.02 -12.74 -28.04
C ARG A 51 -23.46 -11.56 -27.17
N ILE A 52 -23.21 -10.35 -27.65
CA ILE A 52 -23.82 -9.12 -27.13
C ILE A 52 -25.28 -9.12 -27.60
N ALA A 53 -26.22 -9.42 -26.71
CA ALA A 53 -27.63 -9.13 -26.94
C ALA A 53 -27.86 -7.64 -26.67
N THR A 54 -28.26 -6.92 -27.72
CA THR A 54 -28.72 -5.53 -27.64
C THR A 54 -29.93 -5.42 -26.71
N LEU A 55 -29.77 -4.74 -25.59
CA LEU A 55 -30.88 -4.06 -24.92
C LEU A 55 -30.80 -2.58 -25.27
N SER A 56 -31.87 -2.10 -25.88
CA SER A 56 -32.08 -0.72 -26.33
C SER A 56 -32.00 0.26 -25.16
N GLY A 57 -31.01 1.15 -25.19
CA GLY A 57 -30.82 2.23 -24.22
C GLY A 57 -29.34 2.62 -24.21
N GLY A 58 -29.03 3.78 -24.76
CA GLY A 58 -27.69 4.15 -25.23
C GLY A 58 -26.53 4.12 -24.22
N HIS A 59 -25.34 4.25 -24.82
CA HIS A 59 -23.98 4.33 -24.27
C HIS A 59 -23.14 3.05 -24.39
N ILE A 60 -22.55 2.86 -25.57
CA ILE A 60 -21.23 2.22 -25.72
C ILE A 60 -20.31 3.28 -26.33
N SER A 61 -19.34 3.74 -25.55
CA SER A 61 -18.24 4.58 -26.05
C SER A 61 -17.10 3.67 -26.46
N PHE A 62 -16.64 3.82 -27.71
CA PHE A 62 -15.49 3.10 -28.23
C PHE A 62 -14.21 3.54 -27.50
N VAL A 63 -13.35 2.59 -27.14
CA VAL A 63 -12.00 2.86 -26.64
C VAL A 63 -11.12 3.24 -27.84
N ILE A 64 -10.89 4.54 -28.03
CA ILE A 64 -9.88 5.05 -28.95
C ILE A 64 -8.57 5.16 -28.15
N PRO A 65 -7.49 4.43 -28.48
CA PRO A 65 -6.19 4.69 -27.87
C PRO A 65 -5.80 6.15 -28.18
N PRO A 66 -5.30 6.94 -27.22
CA PRO A 66 -5.10 8.37 -27.43
C PRO A 66 -4.16 8.60 -28.64
N PRO A 67 -4.51 9.48 -29.60
CA PRO A 67 -3.65 9.77 -30.75
C PRO A 67 -2.30 10.40 -30.36
N PHE A 68 -2.14 10.80 -29.09
CA PHE A 68 -0.93 11.40 -28.53
C PHE A 68 -0.31 10.61 -27.35
N ALA A 69 -0.76 9.38 -27.05
CA ALA A 69 -0.05 8.51 -26.11
C ALA A 69 1.18 7.83 -26.75
N ALA A 70 1.53 8.19 -27.99
CA ALA A 70 2.89 8.10 -28.48
C ALA A 70 3.71 9.31 -27.99
N SER A 71 3.64 9.65 -26.70
CA SER A 71 4.69 10.50 -26.15
C SER A 71 5.92 9.61 -26.07
N ALA A 72 6.96 10.06 -26.75
CA ALA A 72 8.29 9.54 -26.64
C ALA A 72 8.79 9.70 -25.20
N PHE A 73 8.27 8.88 -24.28
CA PHE A 73 9.11 8.31 -23.24
C PHE A 73 10.23 7.67 -24.01
N HIS A 74 11.34 8.40 -24.15
CA HIS A 74 12.61 7.82 -24.53
C HIS A 74 12.69 6.51 -23.77
N ARG A 75 12.65 5.39 -24.51
CA ARG A 75 12.81 4.04 -23.96
C ARG A 75 14.20 4.01 -23.35
N ARG A 76 14.36 4.54 -22.14
CA ARG A 76 15.57 4.38 -21.35
C ARG A 76 15.54 2.92 -20.97
N ARG A 77 16.34 2.13 -21.67
CA ARG A 77 16.57 0.75 -21.27
C ARG A 77 17.20 0.78 -19.87
N PRO A 78 16.75 -0.08 -18.95
CA PRO A 78 15.69 -1.08 -19.13
C PRO A 78 14.26 -0.47 -19.04
N ASN A 79 13.36 -0.89 -19.93
CA ASN A 79 11.94 -0.50 -19.87
C ASN A 79 11.32 -1.05 -18.57
N LEU A 80 10.92 -0.15 -17.68
CA LEU A 80 10.40 -0.48 -16.35
C LEU A 80 9.09 -1.27 -16.42
N TRP A 81 8.25 -0.96 -17.42
CA TRP A 81 6.93 -1.56 -17.57
C TRP A 81 6.99 -2.69 -18.60
N THR A 82 6.49 -3.85 -18.21
CA THR A 82 6.47 -5.07 -19.04
C THR A 82 5.36 -5.08 -20.10
N HIS A 83 4.38 -4.19 -19.96
CA HIS A 83 3.24 -4.06 -20.85
C HIS A 83 3.12 -2.59 -21.28
N GLU A 84 2.60 -2.36 -22.49
CA GLU A 84 2.24 -1.01 -22.93
C GLU A 84 1.13 -0.44 -22.03
N PRO A 85 1.23 0.82 -21.56
CA PRO A 85 0.22 1.43 -20.72
C PRO A 85 -1.18 1.42 -21.38
N PHE A 86 -2.21 1.08 -20.60
CA PHE A 86 -3.60 1.18 -21.04
C PHE A 86 -4.25 2.38 -20.36
N CYS A 87 -4.73 3.36 -21.12
CA CYS A 87 -5.18 4.65 -20.60
C CYS A 87 -6.64 4.93 -20.92
N LEU A 88 -7.34 5.56 -19.97
CA LEU A 88 -8.67 6.14 -20.15
C LEU A 88 -8.65 7.61 -19.77
N GLU A 89 -9.33 8.43 -20.57
CA GLU A 89 -9.52 9.84 -20.27
C GLU A 89 -10.79 10.01 -19.41
N SER A 90 -10.64 10.64 -18.24
CA SER A 90 -11.75 10.99 -17.37
C SER A 90 -12.16 12.43 -17.62
N LEU A 91 -13.35 12.62 -18.19
CA LEU A 91 -13.96 13.95 -18.37
C LEU A 91 -14.22 14.63 -17.01
N LYS A 92 -14.61 13.85 -15.99
CA LYS A 92 -14.87 14.35 -14.63
C LYS A 92 -13.57 14.82 -13.97
N ALA A 93 -12.49 14.04 -14.07
CA ALA A 93 -11.20 14.42 -13.51
C ALA A 93 -10.46 15.47 -14.37
N LYS A 94 -10.88 15.66 -15.63
CA LYS A 94 -10.13 16.39 -16.66
C LYS A 94 -8.68 15.89 -16.74
N ASN A 95 -8.50 14.57 -16.63
CA ASN A 95 -7.20 13.93 -16.55
C ASN A 95 -7.25 12.51 -17.14
N THR A 96 -6.09 11.97 -17.48
CA THR A 96 -5.94 10.60 -17.97
C THR A 96 -5.41 9.70 -16.86
N PHE A 97 -6.03 8.54 -16.68
CA PHE A 97 -5.53 7.49 -15.81
C PHE A 97 -5.11 6.28 -16.64
N CYS A 98 -3.97 5.69 -16.31
CA CYS A 98 -3.42 4.56 -17.03
C CYS A 98 -3.05 3.42 -16.10
N VAL A 99 -3.08 2.20 -16.64
CA VAL A 99 -2.56 0.99 -16.02
C VAL A 99 -1.11 0.78 -16.46
N TYR A 100 -0.20 0.77 -15.51
CA TYR A 100 1.21 0.47 -15.68
C TYR A 100 1.55 -0.86 -15.03
N THR A 101 2.02 -1.85 -15.79
CA THR A 101 2.27 -3.20 -15.26
C THR A 101 3.71 -3.62 -15.43
N ASN A 102 4.34 -4.05 -14.33
CA ASN A 102 5.60 -4.76 -14.32
C ASN A 102 5.39 -6.18 -13.78
N ALA A 103 5.19 -7.17 -14.65
CA ALA A 103 4.96 -8.56 -14.30
C ALA A 103 6.22 -9.27 -13.76
N LYS A 104 7.41 -8.68 -13.92
CA LYS A 104 8.68 -9.24 -13.41
C LYS A 104 9.04 -8.73 -12.01
N PHE A 105 8.33 -7.71 -11.53
CA PHE A 105 8.54 -7.11 -10.21
C PHE A 105 8.47 -8.14 -9.08
N ALA A 106 9.27 -7.95 -8.02
CA ALA A 106 9.33 -8.80 -6.84
C ALA A 106 9.41 -10.30 -7.20
N ARG A 107 10.45 -10.69 -7.97
CA ARG A 107 10.69 -12.08 -8.41
C ARG A 107 9.50 -12.71 -9.17
N GLY A 108 8.84 -11.94 -10.03
CA GLY A 108 7.69 -12.43 -10.80
C GLY A 108 6.40 -12.53 -9.99
N ARG A 109 6.31 -11.85 -8.84
CA ARG A 109 5.02 -11.53 -8.20
C ARG A 109 4.24 -10.51 -9.03
N GLY A 110 4.95 -9.58 -9.65
CA GLY A 110 4.36 -8.54 -10.48
C GLY A 110 3.71 -7.42 -9.67
N ILE A 111 3.49 -6.30 -10.35
CA ILE A 111 2.73 -5.16 -9.85
C ILE A 111 2.02 -4.45 -11.01
N SER A 112 0.80 -4.01 -10.77
CA SER A 112 0.09 -3.04 -11.59
C SER A 112 -0.18 -1.77 -10.80
N VAL A 113 0.00 -0.60 -11.44
CA VAL A 113 -0.25 0.70 -10.84
C VAL A 113 -1.22 1.48 -11.72
N ILE A 114 -2.34 1.91 -11.14
CA ILE A 114 -3.33 2.78 -11.80
C ILE A 114 -3.06 4.20 -11.32
N SER A 115 -2.60 5.05 -12.24
CA SER A 115 -2.10 6.39 -11.91
C SER A 115 -2.15 7.31 -13.13
N THR A 116 -2.03 8.62 -12.91
CA THR A 116 -1.81 9.55 -14.03
C THR A 116 -0.41 9.38 -14.64
N PRO A 117 -0.21 9.76 -15.92
CA PRO A 117 1.11 9.76 -16.55
C PRO A 117 2.17 10.64 -15.89
N GLU A 118 1.74 11.70 -15.21
CA GLU A 118 2.65 12.52 -14.40
C GLU A 118 3.07 11.74 -13.15
N GLN A 119 2.09 11.21 -12.43
CA GLN A 119 2.33 10.67 -11.10
C GLN A 119 3.12 9.34 -11.11
N ILE A 120 3.02 8.59 -12.21
CA ILE A 120 3.78 7.34 -12.37
C ILE A 120 5.29 7.56 -12.43
N LEU A 121 5.76 8.77 -12.78
CA LEU A 121 7.19 9.08 -12.84
C LEU A 121 7.82 9.04 -11.47
N ASP A 122 7.12 9.56 -10.46
CA ASP A 122 7.57 9.53 -9.08
C ASP A 122 7.60 8.09 -8.55
N VAL A 123 6.59 7.28 -8.90
CA VAL A 123 6.58 5.84 -8.59
C VAL A 123 7.81 5.16 -9.19
N GLY A 124 8.04 5.34 -10.49
CA GLY A 124 9.20 4.76 -11.20
C GLY A 124 10.56 5.30 -10.72
N ASN A 125 10.57 6.44 -10.02
CA ASN A 125 11.76 7.03 -9.42
C ASN A 125 12.08 6.51 -8.02
N THR A 126 11.20 5.71 -7.40
CA THR A 126 11.49 5.12 -6.09
C THR A 126 12.67 4.13 -6.16
N PRO A 127 13.42 3.93 -5.05
CA PRO A 127 14.62 3.09 -5.05
C PRO A 127 14.38 1.68 -5.58
N ILE A 128 13.24 1.07 -5.27
CA ILE A 128 12.93 -0.29 -5.70
C ILE A 128 12.88 -0.47 -7.22
N PHE A 129 12.48 0.55 -7.97
CA PHE A 129 12.38 0.48 -9.43
C PHE A 129 13.68 0.90 -10.13
N LYS A 130 14.62 1.52 -9.40
CA LYS A 130 15.93 1.94 -9.90
C LYS A 130 17.01 0.87 -9.74
N ASP A 131 16.91 0.01 -8.72
CA ASP A 131 17.90 -1.04 -8.46
C ASP A 131 17.31 -2.45 -8.66
N GLY A 132 17.90 -3.20 -9.60
CA GLY A 132 17.52 -4.58 -9.88
C GLY A 132 17.71 -5.55 -8.70
N LYS A 133 18.49 -5.19 -7.67
CA LYS A 133 18.57 -5.93 -6.40
C LYS A 133 17.33 -5.70 -5.52
N HIS A 134 16.80 -4.49 -5.50
CA HIS A 134 15.61 -4.15 -4.69
C HIS A 134 14.32 -4.67 -5.35
N MET A 135 14.28 -4.78 -6.68
CA MET A 135 13.22 -5.52 -7.40
C MET A 135 13.12 -7.01 -7.01
N GLN A 136 14.03 -7.53 -6.18
CA GLN A 136 14.02 -8.90 -5.65
C GLN A 136 13.66 -8.98 -4.17
N SER A 137 13.02 -7.94 -3.59
CA SER A 137 12.60 -7.85 -2.19
C SER A 137 12.16 -9.21 -1.61
N PRO A 138 12.60 -9.57 -0.39
CA PRO A 138 12.40 -10.91 0.15
C PRO A 138 10.92 -11.16 0.43
N ILE A 139 10.22 -11.80 -0.50
CA ILE A 139 8.86 -12.30 -0.24
C ILE A 139 8.93 -13.31 0.90
N GLY A 140 8.27 -12.98 2.01
CA GLY A 140 8.16 -13.85 3.18
C GLY A 140 9.35 -13.74 4.12
N ALA A 141 9.11 -13.11 5.28
CA ALA A 141 10.06 -13.07 6.38
C ALA A 141 10.23 -14.43 7.06
N PRO A 142 11.31 -14.63 7.85
CA PRO A 142 11.47 -15.80 8.70
C PRO A 142 10.23 -16.08 9.58
N GLY A 143 9.54 -15.03 10.03
CA GLY A 143 8.28 -15.12 10.78
C GLY A 143 7.15 -15.85 10.05
N ALA A 144 7.20 -15.95 8.72
CA ALA A 144 6.16 -16.61 7.93
C ALA A 144 6.08 -18.13 8.20
N ARG A 145 7.12 -18.71 8.81
CA ARG A 145 7.14 -20.12 9.25
C ARG A 145 6.51 -20.33 10.63
N LYS A 146 6.22 -19.25 11.35
CA LYS A 146 5.72 -19.26 12.73
C LYS A 146 4.21 -19.09 12.83
N TYR A 147 3.46 -19.15 11.72
CA TYR A 147 2.00 -19.13 11.75
C TYR A 147 1.41 -20.11 10.75
N SER A 148 0.14 -20.46 10.96
CA SER A 148 -0.69 -21.22 10.04
C SER A 148 -1.86 -20.38 9.58
N ARG A 149 -2.39 -20.71 8.41
CA ARG A 149 -3.64 -20.14 7.89
C ARG A 149 -4.67 -21.26 7.84
N ASN A 150 -5.77 -21.07 8.53
CA ASN A 150 -6.90 -22.01 8.53
C ASN A 150 -8.10 -21.33 7.91
N ALA A 151 -8.71 -21.94 6.88
CA ALA A 151 -9.98 -21.46 6.37
C ALA A 151 -11.08 -21.73 7.41
N VAL A 152 -11.97 -20.77 7.61
CA VAL A 152 -13.10 -20.92 8.52
C VAL A 152 -14.39 -20.50 7.82
N PRO A 153 -15.54 -21.12 8.13
CA PRO A 153 -16.83 -20.68 7.62
C PRO A 153 -17.32 -19.43 8.36
N GLY A 154 -18.14 -18.61 7.69
CA GLY A 154 -18.79 -17.43 8.27
C GLY A 154 -18.15 -16.10 7.86
N GLU A 155 -18.22 -15.10 8.73
CA GLU A 155 -17.76 -13.72 8.46
C GLU A 155 -16.23 -13.62 8.28
N LYS A 156 -15.47 -14.56 8.84
CA LYS A 156 -14.01 -14.67 8.66
C LYS A 156 -13.74 -15.62 7.49
N GLN A 157 -12.94 -15.24 6.51
CA GLN A 157 -12.51 -16.16 5.45
C GLN A 157 -11.36 -17.07 5.92
N TYR A 158 -10.47 -16.52 6.74
CA TYR A 158 -9.31 -17.20 7.28
C TYR A 158 -9.10 -16.81 8.74
N VAL A 159 -8.48 -17.69 9.52
CA VAL A 159 -7.87 -17.39 10.82
C VAL A 159 -6.38 -17.67 10.71
N ILE A 160 -5.57 -16.65 10.98
CA ILE A 160 -4.11 -16.74 10.99
C ILE A 160 -3.67 -16.96 12.44
N THR A 161 -3.09 -18.11 12.75
CA THR A 161 -2.73 -18.50 14.13
C THR A 161 -1.24 -18.66 14.27
N ALA A 162 -0.66 -18.06 15.31
CA ALA A 162 0.75 -18.27 15.68
C ALA A 162 1.00 -19.73 16.08
N ASN A 163 1.98 -20.38 15.45
CA ASN A 163 2.44 -21.73 15.78
C ASN A 163 3.67 -21.69 16.72
N ALA A 164 4.35 -20.55 16.78
CA ALA A 164 5.50 -20.32 17.64
C ALA A 164 5.43 -18.90 18.23
N ALA A 165 6.19 -18.66 19.29
CA ALA A 165 6.21 -17.34 19.92
C ALA A 165 6.87 -16.28 19.00
N PHE A 166 6.28 -15.09 18.99
CA PHE A 166 6.87 -13.89 18.41
C PHE A 166 7.31 -12.93 19.52
N LYS A 167 8.48 -12.33 19.36
CA LYS A 167 8.91 -11.20 20.20
C LYS A 167 8.28 -9.91 19.68
N ARG A 168 8.09 -8.92 20.57
CA ARG A 168 7.73 -7.56 20.12
C ARG A 168 8.76 -7.08 19.09
N GLY A 169 8.28 -6.50 18.00
CA GLY A 169 9.05 -6.01 16.86
C GLY A 169 9.51 -7.10 15.89
N GLU A 170 9.22 -8.37 16.15
CA GLU A 170 9.53 -9.43 15.20
C GLU A 170 8.64 -9.31 13.95
N ASN A 171 9.26 -9.31 12.77
CA ASN A 171 8.52 -9.27 11.51
C ASN A 171 7.84 -10.63 11.24
N ILE A 172 6.52 -10.60 11.14
CA ILE A 172 5.67 -11.78 10.91
C ILE A 172 5.73 -12.14 9.44
N HIS A 173 5.41 -11.20 8.57
CA HIS A 173 5.61 -11.34 7.14
C HIS A 173 5.75 -9.96 6.49
N ASN A 174 6.16 -9.97 5.22
CA ASN A 174 6.18 -8.78 4.41
C ASN A 174 5.96 -9.13 2.93
N PHE A 175 5.26 -8.22 2.24
CA PHE A 175 4.85 -8.39 0.85
C PHE A 175 4.82 -7.05 0.15
N THR A 176 5.19 -7.04 -1.13
CA THR A 176 4.89 -5.91 -2.01
C THR A 176 3.44 -5.99 -2.49
N PRO A 177 2.77 -4.87 -2.75
CA PRO A 177 1.41 -4.89 -3.29
C PRO A 177 1.43 -5.44 -4.72
N ILE A 178 0.31 -6.03 -5.13
CA ILE A 178 0.13 -6.54 -6.50
C ILE A 178 -0.62 -5.53 -7.39
N LEU A 179 -1.40 -4.65 -6.77
CA LEU A 179 -2.14 -3.57 -7.42
C LEU A 179 -2.08 -2.33 -6.53
N ALA A 180 -1.85 -1.16 -7.11
CA ALA A 180 -1.92 0.13 -6.42
C ALA A 180 -2.73 1.12 -7.25
N ILE A 181 -3.63 1.86 -6.63
CA ILE A 181 -4.55 2.79 -7.31
C ILE A 181 -4.41 4.15 -6.66
N GLN A 182 -4.05 5.15 -7.46
CA GLN A 182 -4.06 6.54 -7.02
C GLN A 182 -5.46 6.89 -6.55
N HIS A 183 -5.60 7.46 -5.35
CA HIS A 183 -6.90 7.76 -4.77
C HIS A 183 -7.82 8.59 -5.67
N ASP A 184 -7.28 9.58 -6.39
CA ASP A 184 -8.07 10.39 -7.32
C ASP A 184 -8.75 9.55 -8.42
N ALA A 185 -8.13 8.45 -8.84
CA ALA A 185 -8.73 7.53 -9.81
C ALA A 185 -10.00 6.89 -9.21
N ASN A 186 -9.94 6.53 -7.93
CA ASN A 186 -11.06 5.94 -7.20
C ASN A 186 -12.26 6.91 -7.08
N ASP A 187 -11.99 8.20 -6.85
CA ASP A 187 -13.04 9.21 -6.62
C ASP A 187 -13.58 9.87 -7.90
N LEU A 188 -12.73 9.99 -8.92
CA LEU A 188 -12.99 10.82 -10.09
C LEU A 188 -13.26 10.02 -11.36
N LEU A 189 -13.04 8.70 -11.37
CA LEU A 189 -13.51 7.86 -12.48
C LEU A 189 -14.97 7.47 -12.29
N LEU A 190 -15.64 7.17 -13.41
CA LEU A 190 -16.91 6.46 -13.38
C LEU A 190 -16.63 5.01 -12.97
N GLU A 191 -17.61 4.37 -12.31
CA GLU A 191 -17.48 3.00 -11.81
C GLU A 191 -17.02 2.03 -12.91
N ASN A 192 -17.65 2.08 -14.09
CA ASN A 192 -17.28 1.23 -15.23
C ASN A 192 -15.83 1.44 -15.72
N ASP A 193 -15.36 2.69 -15.72
CA ASP A 193 -13.99 3.01 -16.14
C ASP A 193 -12.98 2.51 -15.12
N LEU A 194 -13.26 2.72 -13.82
CA LEU A 194 -12.43 2.20 -12.74
C LEU A 194 -12.37 0.68 -12.79
N THR A 195 -13.51 0.00 -12.92
CA THR A 195 -13.62 -1.45 -13.09
C THR A 195 -12.80 -1.94 -14.29
N LEU A 196 -12.84 -1.23 -15.41
CA LEU A 196 -12.04 -1.60 -16.59
C LEU A 196 -10.53 -1.49 -16.30
N LEU A 197 -10.07 -0.39 -15.70
CA LEU A 197 -8.66 -0.23 -15.32
C LEU A 197 -8.22 -1.29 -14.30
N LEU A 198 -9.07 -1.62 -13.34
CA LEU A 198 -8.86 -2.69 -12.35
C LEU A 198 -8.67 -4.04 -13.02
N ARG A 199 -9.61 -4.44 -13.89
CA ARG A 199 -9.55 -5.71 -14.63
C ARG A 199 -8.28 -5.79 -15.47
N VAL A 200 -7.96 -4.75 -16.23
CA VAL A 200 -6.72 -4.69 -17.03
C VAL A 200 -5.48 -4.79 -16.12
N GLY A 201 -5.47 -4.09 -14.99
CA GLY A 201 -4.39 -4.14 -14.01
C GLY A 201 -4.16 -5.55 -13.47
N VAL A 202 -5.22 -6.23 -13.04
CA VAL A 202 -5.13 -7.58 -12.48
C VAL A 202 -4.76 -8.60 -13.54
N TYR A 203 -5.45 -8.64 -14.68
CA TYR A 203 -5.21 -9.68 -15.70
C TYR A 203 -3.85 -9.59 -16.41
N ARG A 204 -3.13 -8.47 -16.27
CA ARG A 204 -1.73 -8.33 -16.73
C ARG A 204 -0.69 -8.83 -15.70
N LEU A 205 -1.12 -9.16 -14.48
CA LEU A 205 -0.25 -9.74 -13.46
C LEU A 205 0.08 -11.21 -13.77
N PRO A 206 1.16 -11.76 -13.19
CA PRO A 206 1.37 -13.20 -13.17
C PRO A 206 0.18 -13.97 -12.58
N ILE A 207 -0.13 -15.15 -13.12
CA ILE A 207 -1.31 -15.96 -12.77
C ILE A 207 -1.47 -16.15 -11.25
N LYS A 208 -0.36 -16.39 -10.53
CA LYS A 208 -0.39 -16.54 -9.06
C LYS A 208 -0.95 -15.29 -8.37
N SER A 209 -0.58 -14.10 -8.82
CA SER A 209 -1.04 -12.83 -8.25
C SER A 209 -2.47 -12.49 -8.66
N GLN A 210 -2.89 -12.88 -9.87
CA GLN A 210 -4.29 -12.83 -10.27
C GLN A 210 -5.15 -13.66 -9.31
N THR A 211 -4.75 -14.91 -9.07
CA THR A 211 -5.44 -15.81 -8.13
C THR A 211 -5.47 -15.25 -6.71
N LEU A 212 -4.38 -14.64 -6.24
CA LEU A 212 -4.36 -13.98 -4.94
C LEU A 212 -5.39 -12.85 -4.83
N PHE A 213 -5.49 -11.99 -5.86
CA PHE A 213 -6.48 -10.91 -5.89
C PHE A 213 -7.92 -11.46 -5.94
N LEU A 214 -8.21 -12.35 -6.89
CA LEU A 214 -9.56 -12.86 -7.14
C LEU A 214 -10.11 -13.67 -5.95
N ASN A 215 -9.24 -14.23 -5.10
CA ASN A 215 -9.64 -14.97 -3.90
C ASN A 215 -9.85 -14.09 -2.66
N GLN A 216 -9.64 -12.77 -2.73
CA GLN A 216 -9.90 -11.87 -1.60
C GLN A 216 -11.38 -11.85 -1.25
N TYR A 217 -11.72 -11.35 -0.06
CA TYR A 217 -13.11 -11.18 0.34
C TYR A 217 -13.81 -10.10 -0.50
N HIS A 218 -15.10 -10.31 -0.78
CA HIS A 218 -16.03 -9.29 -1.25
C HIS A 218 -17.43 -9.63 -0.74
N SER A 219 -18.32 -8.64 -0.61
CA SER A 219 -19.68 -8.87 -0.10
C SER A 219 -20.61 -9.50 -1.14
N GLY A 220 -20.26 -9.45 -2.43
CA GLY A 220 -21.13 -9.87 -3.52
C GLY A 220 -22.17 -8.81 -3.90
N ILE A 221 -21.97 -7.56 -3.45
CA ILE A 221 -22.86 -6.42 -3.69
C ILE A 221 -22.10 -5.36 -4.48
N GLY A 222 -22.36 -5.27 -5.79
CA GLY A 222 -21.65 -4.35 -6.69
C GLY A 222 -20.62 -5.06 -7.57
N ASP A 223 -19.69 -4.31 -8.16
CA ASP A 223 -18.60 -4.89 -8.96
C ASP A 223 -17.55 -5.57 -8.07
N ASP A 224 -17.16 -6.78 -8.44
CA ASP A 224 -16.29 -7.64 -7.65
C ASP A 224 -14.86 -7.10 -7.51
N PHE A 225 -14.33 -6.35 -8.49
CA PHE A 225 -13.00 -5.75 -8.40
C PHE A 225 -13.00 -4.54 -7.48
N ILE A 226 -14.04 -3.70 -7.55
CA ILE A 226 -14.20 -2.55 -6.68
C ILE A 226 -14.38 -3.01 -5.23
N GLU A 227 -15.29 -3.95 -4.97
CA GLU A 227 -15.48 -4.48 -3.62
C GLU A 227 -14.17 -5.07 -3.04
N ARG A 228 -13.38 -5.79 -3.86
CA ARG A 228 -12.08 -6.31 -3.42
C ARG A 228 -11.13 -5.20 -3.01
N MET A 229 -11.06 -4.12 -3.77
CA MET A 229 -10.24 -2.97 -3.40
C MET A 229 -10.78 -2.30 -2.13
N ASP A 230 -12.08 -2.04 -2.04
CA ASP A 230 -12.68 -1.32 -0.91
C ASP A 230 -12.52 -2.07 0.41
N LYS A 231 -12.72 -3.39 0.41
CA LYS A 231 -12.71 -4.19 1.64
C LYS A 231 -11.30 -4.59 2.09
N ASN A 232 -10.33 -4.62 1.17
CA ASN A 232 -9.03 -5.28 1.40
C ASN A 232 -7.80 -4.43 1.10
N SER A 233 -7.97 -3.18 0.67
CA SER A 233 -6.84 -2.31 0.36
C SER A 233 -6.25 -1.62 1.58
N PHE A 234 -4.97 -1.26 1.45
CA PHE A 234 -4.23 -0.52 2.45
C PHE A 234 -3.77 0.81 1.86
N THR A 235 -3.90 1.88 2.64
CA THR A 235 -3.51 3.21 2.21
C THR A 235 -2.05 3.47 2.53
N SER A 236 -1.29 3.95 1.55
CA SER A 236 0.06 4.48 1.76
C SER A 236 0.42 5.51 0.68
N TYR A 237 1.34 6.41 1.03
CA TYR A 237 1.95 7.33 0.08
C TYR A 237 3.07 6.60 -0.67
N ILE A 238 3.16 6.80 -1.97
CA ILE A 238 4.20 6.22 -2.81
C ILE A 238 5.08 7.34 -3.32
N GLY A 239 6.41 7.17 -3.28
CA GLY A 239 7.35 8.18 -3.80
C GLY A 239 7.26 9.50 -3.06
N GLU A 240 7.75 10.57 -3.69
CA GLU A 240 7.69 11.94 -3.14
C GLU A 240 6.35 12.63 -3.43
N THR A 241 5.28 11.84 -3.53
CA THR A 241 4.01 12.29 -4.06
C THR A 241 3.12 12.76 -2.93
N ASN A 242 2.37 13.84 -3.17
CA ASN A 242 1.31 14.27 -2.24
C ASN A 242 0.04 13.41 -2.39
N LYS A 243 0.11 12.31 -3.14
CA LYS A 243 -1.00 11.42 -3.44
C LYS A 243 -0.82 10.11 -2.71
N TYR A 244 -1.88 9.65 -2.08
CA TYR A 244 -1.90 8.31 -1.51
C TYR A 244 -2.55 7.33 -2.48
N PHE A 245 -2.19 6.07 -2.28
CA PHE A 245 -2.64 4.96 -3.10
C PHE A 245 -3.35 3.93 -2.23
N LEU A 246 -4.43 3.38 -2.77
CA LEU A 246 -5.08 2.17 -2.26
C LEU A 246 -4.35 0.97 -2.84
N GLN A 247 -3.83 0.10 -1.98
CA GLN A 247 -2.94 -0.99 -2.39
C GLN A 247 -3.51 -2.36 -2.02
N ALA A 248 -3.60 -3.26 -3.00
CA ALA A 248 -4.01 -4.64 -2.79
C ALA A 248 -2.84 -5.47 -2.26
N LEU A 249 -3.00 -5.95 -1.02
CA LEU A 249 -2.08 -6.86 -0.33
C LEU A 249 -2.87 -8.09 0.15
N PRO A 250 -3.10 -9.08 -0.73
CA PRO A 250 -3.98 -10.20 -0.43
C PRO A 250 -3.60 -10.96 0.84
N GLU A 251 -2.31 -11.11 1.13
CA GLU A 251 -1.84 -11.80 2.33
C GLU A 251 -2.10 -11.02 3.62
N ASN A 252 -1.90 -9.69 3.59
CA ASN A 252 -2.17 -8.83 4.75
C ASN A 252 -3.68 -8.73 5.00
N ALA A 253 -4.48 -8.72 3.94
CA ALA A 253 -5.94 -8.69 4.02
C ALA A 253 -6.56 -9.95 4.66
N MET A 254 -5.80 -11.03 4.84
CA MET A 254 -6.27 -12.23 5.55
C MET A 254 -6.29 -12.06 7.07
N LEU A 255 -5.64 -11.03 7.62
CA LEU A 255 -5.62 -10.78 9.06
C LEU A 255 -6.96 -10.20 9.51
N ASN A 256 -7.60 -10.85 10.48
CA ASN A 256 -8.89 -10.40 11.00
C ASN A 256 -8.75 -9.16 11.90
N HIS A 257 -9.88 -8.50 12.08
CA HIS A 257 -10.00 -7.38 12.99
C HIS A 257 -9.95 -7.81 14.48
N ASP A 258 -9.15 -7.12 15.28
CA ASP A 258 -9.37 -6.95 16.71
C ASP A 258 -9.29 -5.45 17.05
N CYS A 259 -10.13 -4.99 17.98
CA CYS A 259 -10.12 -3.60 18.43
C CYS A 259 -8.84 -3.24 19.19
N ARG A 260 -8.14 -4.24 19.76
CA ARG A 260 -6.84 -4.16 20.42
C ARG A 260 -5.90 -5.20 19.81
N PRO A 261 -5.40 -4.94 18.59
CA PRO A 261 -4.66 -5.93 17.82
C PRO A 261 -3.32 -6.28 18.47
N ASN A 262 -2.76 -7.42 18.06
CA ASN A 262 -1.42 -7.85 18.47
C ASN A 262 -0.36 -7.67 17.38
N THR A 263 -0.76 -7.23 16.20
CA THR A 263 0.15 -6.88 15.10
C THR A 263 -0.05 -5.43 14.66
N ALA A 264 1.00 -4.85 14.09
CA ALA A 264 1.00 -3.53 13.51
C ALA A 264 1.41 -3.62 12.03
N TYR A 265 0.72 -2.84 11.20
CA TYR A 265 1.05 -2.64 9.80
C TYR A 265 2.05 -1.49 9.67
N GLN A 266 3.10 -1.69 8.87
CA GLN A 266 4.09 -0.71 8.49
C GLN A 266 4.30 -0.74 6.98
N PHE A 267 4.41 0.43 6.35
CA PHE A 267 4.84 0.55 4.96
C PHE A 267 6.28 1.09 4.89
N ASP A 268 7.13 0.39 4.15
CA ASP A 268 8.47 0.85 3.79
C ASP A 268 8.44 1.43 2.35
N PRO A 269 8.56 2.76 2.19
CA PRO A 269 8.52 3.40 0.88
C PRO A 269 9.78 3.14 0.04
N GLU A 270 10.92 2.80 0.65
CA GLU A 270 12.17 2.56 -0.08
C GLU A 270 12.11 1.22 -0.82
N THR A 271 11.60 0.19 -0.13
CA THR A 271 11.45 -1.17 -0.66
C THR A 271 10.04 -1.46 -1.17
N PHE A 272 9.14 -0.48 -1.14
CA PHE A 272 7.76 -0.60 -1.58
C PHE A 272 7.04 -1.84 -0.99
N THR A 273 7.34 -2.11 0.28
CA THR A 273 7.00 -3.36 0.96
C THR A 273 6.16 -3.03 2.19
N HIS A 274 5.14 -3.84 2.41
CA HIS A 274 4.32 -3.78 3.61
C HIS A 274 4.76 -4.86 4.57
N LEU A 275 4.93 -4.48 5.82
CA LEU A 275 5.38 -5.34 6.90
C LEU A 275 4.25 -5.47 7.91
N ILE A 276 4.06 -6.69 8.39
CA ILE A 276 3.27 -6.96 9.59
C ILE A 276 4.25 -7.33 10.70
N ASN A 277 4.27 -6.52 11.75
CA ASN A 277 5.17 -6.70 12.89
C ASN A 277 4.36 -7.08 14.12
N ALA A 278 4.93 -7.92 14.99
CA ALA A 278 4.34 -8.19 16.30
C ALA A 278 4.45 -6.93 17.18
N ASP A 279 3.32 -6.34 17.56
CA ASP A 279 3.28 -5.12 18.37
C ASP A 279 3.49 -5.42 19.87
N GLN A 280 3.37 -6.69 20.24
CA GLN A 280 3.58 -7.22 21.57
C GLN A 280 4.10 -8.66 21.47
N PRO A 281 4.62 -9.27 22.56
CA PRO A 281 4.90 -10.70 22.55
C PRO A 281 3.62 -11.51 22.23
N ILE A 282 3.71 -12.45 21.29
CA ILE A 282 2.57 -13.29 20.86
C ILE A 282 2.89 -14.74 21.20
N GLN A 283 1.97 -15.43 21.87
CA GLN A 283 2.13 -16.83 22.26
C GLN A 283 1.62 -17.77 21.15
N PRO A 284 2.16 -19.00 21.04
CA PRO A 284 1.58 -20.04 20.19
C PRO A 284 0.08 -20.24 20.51
N GLY A 285 -0.72 -20.51 19.49
CA GLY A 285 -2.18 -20.62 19.56
C GLY A 285 -2.94 -19.30 19.48
N THR A 286 -2.25 -18.15 19.50
CA THR A 286 -2.90 -16.83 19.42
C THR A 286 -3.23 -16.48 17.96
N GLU A 287 -4.44 -15.99 17.70
CA GLU A 287 -4.79 -15.40 16.40
C GLU A 287 -4.01 -14.10 16.17
N LEU A 288 -3.43 -13.93 14.98
CA LEU A 288 -2.77 -12.70 14.53
C LEU A 288 -3.83 -11.74 13.99
N THR A 289 -3.93 -10.55 14.56
CA THR A 289 -4.98 -9.58 14.24
C THR A 289 -4.45 -8.18 14.01
N VAL A 290 -5.19 -7.41 13.22
CA VAL A 290 -4.96 -5.98 12.93
C VAL A 290 -6.20 -5.17 13.29
N SER A 291 -6.12 -3.83 13.28
CA SER A 291 -7.31 -2.98 13.42
C SER A 291 -7.71 -2.40 12.06
N TYR A 292 -8.95 -2.60 11.64
CA TYR A 292 -9.49 -2.03 10.39
C TYR A 292 -9.95 -0.58 10.55
N VAL A 293 -10.13 -0.16 11.80
CA VAL A 293 -10.68 1.14 12.17
C VAL A 293 -9.73 1.83 13.13
N THR A 294 -9.85 3.15 13.22
CA THR A 294 -9.10 3.92 14.20
C THR A 294 -9.44 3.45 15.62
N PRO A 295 -8.43 3.27 16.50
CA PRO A 295 -8.66 2.81 17.87
C PRO A 295 -9.34 3.85 18.76
N TYR A 296 -9.51 5.08 18.24
CA TYR A 296 -10.05 6.24 18.96
C TYR A 296 -11.57 6.40 18.84
N LEU A 297 -12.29 5.39 18.34
CA LEU A 297 -13.75 5.35 18.33
C LEU A 297 -14.30 4.70 19.62
N ASN A 298 -15.43 5.22 20.11
CA ASN A 298 -16.23 4.52 21.11
C ASN A 298 -16.83 3.23 20.52
N THR A 299 -17.40 2.38 21.36
CA THR A 299 -17.88 1.05 20.97
C THR A 299 -19.04 1.08 19.99
N THR A 300 -19.94 2.06 20.10
CA THR A 300 -21.07 2.23 19.18
C THR A 300 -20.57 2.59 17.77
N ASP A 301 -19.76 3.65 17.66
CA ASP A 301 -19.25 4.14 16.38
C ASP A 301 -18.35 3.12 15.70
N ARG A 302 -17.54 2.41 16.50
CA ARG A 302 -16.67 1.34 16.02
C ARG A 302 -17.47 0.19 15.41
N ARG A 303 -18.53 -0.27 16.07
CA ARG A 303 -19.40 -1.33 15.55
C ARG A 303 -20.17 -0.87 14.32
N ALA A 304 -20.71 0.35 14.34
CA ALA A 304 -21.41 0.92 13.19
C ALA A 304 -20.49 0.97 11.96
N LYS A 305 -19.25 1.45 12.12
CA LYS A 305 -18.27 1.49 11.02
C LYS A 305 -17.89 0.11 10.51
N LEU A 306 -17.69 -0.87 11.40
CA LEU A 306 -17.38 -2.24 10.99
C LEU A 306 -18.55 -2.90 10.25
N GLN A 307 -19.77 -2.67 10.71
CA GLN A 307 -20.97 -3.18 10.06
C GLN A 307 -21.20 -2.53 8.69
N GLU A 308 -21.04 -1.21 8.59
CA GLU A 308 -21.18 -0.47 7.34
C GLU A 308 -20.13 -0.90 6.30
N GLN A 309 -18.87 -1.00 6.73
CA GLN A 309 -17.75 -1.21 5.82
C GLN A 309 -17.44 -2.67 5.55
N TRP A 310 -17.64 -3.59 6.50
CA TRP A 310 -17.31 -5.02 6.30
C TRP A 310 -18.48 -5.97 6.56
N GLY A 311 -19.63 -5.47 7.03
CA GLY A 311 -20.83 -6.28 7.19
C GLY A 311 -20.86 -7.18 8.42
N PHE A 312 -19.95 -7.02 9.39
CA PHE A 312 -19.86 -7.90 10.55
C PHE A 312 -19.96 -7.17 11.90
N THR A 313 -20.40 -7.90 12.92
CA THR A 313 -20.37 -7.44 14.31
C THR A 313 -19.13 -7.96 15.03
N CYS A 314 -18.26 -7.04 15.49
CA CYS A 314 -17.00 -7.42 16.13
C CYS A 314 -17.20 -8.22 17.43
N GLN A 315 -16.55 -9.38 17.51
CA GLN A 315 -16.59 -10.31 18.65
C GLN A 315 -15.31 -10.31 19.50
N CYS A 316 -14.42 -9.33 19.32
CA CYS A 316 -13.19 -9.25 20.11
C CYS A 316 -13.46 -9.13 21.62
N SER A 317 -12.44 -9.41 22.44
CA SER A 317 -12.56 -9.40 23.91
C SER A 317 -13.04 -8.09 24.52
N LEU A 318 -12.87 -6.95 23.81
CA LEU A 318 -13.39 -5.66 24.22
C LEU A 318 -14.89 -5.53 23.88
N CYS A 319 -15.27 -5.88 22.65
CA CYS A 319 -16.64 -5.75 22.17
C CYS A 319 -17.59 -6.77 22.82
N THR A 320 -17.10 -7.89 23.34
CA THR A 320 -17.90 -8.89 24.07
C THR A 320 -17.77 -8.79 25.59
N ALA A 321 -17.06 -7.77 26.08
CA ALA A 321 -16.89 -7.55 27.51
C ALA A 321 -18.19 -7.11 28.20
N SER A 322 -18.17 -7.11 29.54
CA SER A 322 -19.29 -6.57 30.33
C SER A 322 -19.56 -5.09 30.01
N PRO A 323 -20.81 -4.61 30.13
CA PRO A 323 -21.15 -3.21 29.89
C PRO A 323 -20.27 -2.22 30.67
N LYS A 324 -19.90 -2.57 31.91
CA LYS A 324 -18.98 -1.77 32.74
C LYS A 324 -17.60 -1.64 32.11
N ARG A 325 -17.01 -2.73 31.60
CA ARG A 325 -15.68 -2.71 30.97
C ARG A 325 -15.71 -1.96 29.64
N ILE A 326 -16.77 -2.11 28.86
CA ILE A 326 -17.00 -1.34 27.63
C ILE A 326 -17.07 0.15 27.95
N GLN A 327 -17.90 0.56 28.91
CA GLN A 327 -18.04 1.96 29.31
C GLN A 327 -16.72 2.55 29.81
N GLN A 328 -15.95 1.80 30.60
CA GLN A 328 -14.62 2.22 31.05
C GLN A 328 -13.67 2.45 29.87
N SER A 329 -13.69 1.57 28.86
CA SER A 329 -12.87 1.75 27.67
C SER A 329 -13.29 2.98 26.86
N ASP A 330 -14.59 3.16 26.62
CA ASP A 330 -15.11 4.31 25.90
C ASP A 330 -14.77 5.63 26.62
N THR A 331 -14.83 5.66 27.95
CA THR A 331 -14.38 6.82 28.75
C THR A 331 -12.89 7.09 28.60
N ARG A 332 -12.05 6.04 28.61
CA ARG A 332 -10.59 6.19 28.40
C ARG A 332 -10.30 6.71 27.00
N VAL A 333 -10.97 6.19 25.97
CA VAL A 333 -10.85 6.64 24.58
C VAL A 333 -11.25 8.09 24.41
N ALA A 334 -12.41 8.50 24.92
CA ALA A 334 -12.84 9.90 24.88
C ALA A 334 -11.84 10.82 25.59
N ARG A 335 -11.25 10.37 26.70
CA ARG A 335 -10.20 11.13 27.39
C ARG A 335 -8.92 11.21 26.56
N MET A 336 -8.49 10.13 25.90
CA MET A 336 -7.31 10.13 25.02
C MET A 336 -7.44 11.19 23.92
N VAL A 337 -8.58 11.20 23.21
CA VAL A 337 -8.85 12.18 22.14
C VAL A 337 -8.77 13.60 22.69
N LYS A 338 -9.46 13.88 23.81
CA LYS A 338 -9.43 15.20 24.45
C LYS A 338 -8.02 15.65 24.82
N LEU A 339 -7.23 14.77 25.45
CA LEU A 339 -5.87 15.13 25.87
C LEU A 339 -4.96 15.34 24.66
N ALA A 340 -5.04 14.48 23.63
CA ALA A 340 -4.24 14.63 22.42
C ALA A 340 -4.53 15.97 21.72
N THR A 341 -5.80 16.35 21.54
CA THR A 341 -6.17 17.64 20.95
C THR A 341 -5.59 18.82 21.73
N GLN A 342 -5.61 18.74 23.07
CA GLN A 342 -5.05 19.80 23.92
C GLN A 342 -3.52 19.89 23.83
N LEU A 343 -2.83 18.78 23.55
CA LEU A 343 -1.37 18.72 23.46
C LEU A 343 -0.83 19.04 22.05
N VAL A 344 -1.62 18.85 20.99
CA VAL A 344 -1.19 19.19 19.61
C VAL A 344 -1.19 20.71 19.38
N ILE A 345 -1.92 21.49 20.19
CA ILE A 345 -1.90 22.96 20.11
C ILE A 345 -0.48 23.47 20.36
N PRO A 346 0.05 24.40 19.52
CA PRO A 346 1.39 24.93 19.68
C PRO A 346 1.64 25.52 21.08
N PHE A 347 2.84 25.32 21.62
CA PHE A 347 3.22 25.79 22.96
C PHE A 347 3.10 27.30 23.17
N LYS A 348 3.22 28.10 22.10
CA LYS A 348 2.98 29.55 22.18
C LYS A 348 1.54 29.89 22.59
N ASP A 349 0.59 28.98 22.36
CA ASP A 349 -0.85 29.19 22.56
C ASP A 349 -1.38 28.47 23.81
N ARG A 350 -0.52 27.79 24.59
CA ARG A 350 -0.91 27.08 25.81
C ARG A 350 0.25 26.85 26.78
N ARG A 351 -0.06 26.49 28.02
CA ARG A 351 0.97 26.05 28.98
C ARG A 351 1.47 24.64 28.65
N ILE A 352 2.74 24.43 28.94
CA ILE A 352 3.39 23.11 28.99
C ILE A 352 2.74 22.30 30.12
N ASP A 353 2.46 21.03 29.88
CA ASP A 353 1.72 20.14 30.76
C ASP A 353 2.19 18.69 30.59
N VAL A 354 3.33 18.38 31.23
CA VAL A 354 3.94 17.04 31.19
C VAL A 354 3.04 15.97 31.80
N GLU A 355 2.29 16.28 32.86
CA GLU A 355 1.39 15.34 33.53
C GLU A 355 0.27 14.90 32.59
N LYS A 356 -0.26 15.83 31.79
CA LYS A 356 -1.27 15.51 30.77
C LYS A 356 -0.71 14.57 29.70
N ALA A 357 0.52 14.78 29.25
CA ALA A 357 1.15 13.91 28.26
C ALA A 357 1.44 12.51 28.83
N GLU A 358 1.96 12.41 30.05
CA GLU A 358 2.15 11.12 30.72
C GLU A 358 0.81 10.40 30.95
N ARG A 359 -0.24 11.15 31.30
CA ARG A 359 -1.59 10.58 31.42
C ARG A 359 -2.10 10.03 30.10
N LEU A 360 -1.82 10.70 28.98
CA LEU A 360 -2.17 10.21 27.64
C LEU A 360 -1.43 8.91 27.32
N VAL A 361 -0.13 8.81 27.61
CA VAL A 361 0.63 7.56 27.47
C VAL A 361 0.00 6.45 28.32
N LYS A 362 -0.32 6.74 29.59
CA LYS A 362 -0.89 5.74 30.49
C LYS A 362 -2.23 5.19 29.99
N LEU A 363 -3.06 6.05 29.40
CA LEU A 363 -4.33 5.62 28.82
C LEU A 363 -4.14 4.65 27.64
N HIS A 364 -3.12 4.86 26.80
CA HIS A 364 -2.80 3.93 25.71
C HIS A 364 -2.34 2.57 26.24
N GLU A 365 -1.47 2.54 27.25
CA GLU A 365 -1.04 1.29 27.91
C GLU A 365 -2.24 0.53 28.49
N MET A 366 -3.12 1.25 29.19
CA MET A 366 -4.33 0.70 29.82
C MET A 366 -5.33 0.13 28.81
N GLU A 367 -5.31 0.65 27.57
CA GLU A 367 -6.11 0.14 26.46
C GLU A 367 -5.40 -0.95 25.66
N GLY A 368 -4.09 -1.14 25.81
CA GLY A 368 -3.29 -2.05 24.98
C GLY A 368 -3.09 -1.55 23.55
N LEU A 369 -2.99 -0.23 23.37
CA LEU A 369 -2.79 0.41 22.06
C LEU A 369 -1.30 0.65 21.78
N TRP A 370 -0.57 -0.41 21.49
CA TRP A 370 0.90 -0.42 21.48
C TRP A 370 1.59 0.24 20.28
N GLY A 371 0.97 0.25 19.10
CA GLY A 371 1.43 1.04 17.95
C GLY A 371 1.06 2.52 18.11
N PRO A 372 -0.23 2.85 18.29
CA PRO A 372 -0.70 4.24 18.42
C PRO A 372 -0.12 5.00 19.63
N ILE A 373 0.41 4.32 20.65
CA ILE A 373 1.11 4.96 21.78
C ILE A 373 2.28 5.84 21.35
N ALA A 374 2.87 5.60 20.17
CA ALA A 374 3.96 6.39 19.61
C ALA A 374 3.63 7.90 19.59
N ASN A 375 2.38 8.25 19.24
CA ASN A 375 1.92 9.63 19.23
C ASN A 375 1.89 10.25 20.64
N ALA A 376 1.44 9.49 21.64
CA ALA A 376 1.42 9.95 23.02
C ALA A 376 2.84 10.14 23.58
N GLN A 377 3.76 9.23 23.25
CA GLN A 377 5.17 9.31 23.64
C GLN A 377 5.86 10.51 22.96
N ALA A 378 5.56 10.77 21.69
CA ALA A 378 6.10 11.92 20.98
C ALA A 378 5.62 13.25 21.58
N LEU A 379 4.34 13.34 21.95
CA LEU A 379 3.80 14.49 22.67
C LEU A 379 4.50 14.67 24.03
N ALA A 380 4.70 13.59 24.79
CA ALA A 380 5.45 13.65 26.04
C ALA A 380 6.90 14.13 25.84
N ALA A 381 7.59 13.63 24.81
CA ALA A 381 8.94 14.09 24.48
C ALA A 381 8.97 15.59 24.21
N MET A 382 8.02 16.11 23.43
CA MET A 382 7.91 17.53 23.14
C MET A 382 7.58 18.37 24.39
N GLU A 383 6.64 17.94 25.25
CA GLU A 383 6.36 18.64 26.52
C GLU A 383 7.62 18.75 27.41
N TYR A 384 8.35 17.65 27.59
CA TYR A 384 9.56 17.65 28.42
C TYR A 384 10.69 18.46 27.80
N TRP A 385 10.78 18.49 26.46
CA TRP A 385 11.73 19.32 25.75
C TRP A 385 11.50 20.80 26.03
N GLU A 386 10.26 21.27 25.88
CA GLU A 386 9.90 22.66 26.16
C GLU A 386 10.00 23.01 27.65
N ASN A 387 9.78 22.05 28.55
CA ASN A 387 9.97 22.23 29.99
C ASN A 387 11.47 22.28 30.39
N GLY A 388 12.40 22.10 29.46
CA GLY A 388 13.85 22.13 29.72
C GLY A 388 14.42 20.85 30.31
N ASN A 389 13.64 19.78 30.44
CA ASN A 389 14.11 18.49 30.94
C ASN A 389 14.52 17.56 29.78
N TYR A 390 15.66 17.89 29.17
CA TYR A 390 16.13 17.26 27.94
C TYR A 390 16.44 15.77 28.06
N THR A 391 16.84 15.29 29.24
CA THR A 391 17.12 13.86 29.46
C THR A 391 15.83 13.04 29.44
N ILE A 392 14.77 13.52 30.10
CA ILE A 392 13.46 12.84 30.06
C ILE A 392 12.84 12.96 28.66
N ALA A 393 12.99 14.12 28.01
CA ALA A 393 12.54 14.32 26.63
C ALA A 393 13.16 13.30 25.67
N ALA A 394 14.48 13.07 25.75
CA ALA A 394 15.18 12.08 24.93
C ALA A 394 14.66 10.66 25.19
N GLY A 395 14.45 10.28 26.46
CA GLY A 395 13.93 8.95 26.78
C GLY A 395 12.50 8.71 26.24
N TRP A 396 11.66 9.73 26.20
CA TRP A 396 10.35 9.63 25.55
C TRP A 396 10.45 9.60 24.02
N ALA A 397 11.37 10.37 23.44
CA ALA A 397 11.60 10.40 22.00
C ALA A 397 12.12 9.05 21.48
N GLU A 398 13.04 8.40 22.19
CA GLU A 398 13.53 7.05 21.86
C GLU A 398 12.38 6.03 21.86
N LYS A 399 11.53 6.03 22.90
CA LYS A 399 10.34 5.16 22.95
C LYS A 399 9.35 5.42 21.81
N ALA A 400 9.13 6.70 21.49
CA ALA A 400 8.27 7.10 20.38
C ALA A 400 8.81 6.57 19.05
N MET A 401 10.11 6.72 18.80
CA MET A 401 10.78 6.21 17.60
C MET A 401 10.69 4.68 17.50
N GLU A 402 10.96 3.95 18.59
CA GLU A 402 10.80 2.49 18.62
C GLU A 402 9.38 2.08 18.23
N SER A 403 8.36 2.74 18.79
CA SER A 403 6.97 2.44 18.50
C SER A 403 6.57 2.85 17.07
N TYR A 404 7.07 3.98 16.56
CA TYR A 404 6.83 4.40 15.18
C TYR A 404 7.43 3.43 14.18
N ILE A 405 8.66 2.94 14.41
CA ILE A 405 9.30 1.96 13.52
C ILE A 405 8.39 0.74 13.34
N LEU A 406 7.71 0.28 14.40
CA LEU A 406 6.82 -0.89 14.32
C LEU A 406 5.47 -0.59 13.67
N TRP A 407 4.98 0.65 13.82
CA TRP A 407 3.68 1.09 13.34
C TRP A 407 3.80 1.81 11.99
N THR A 408 4.02 3.11 11.95
CA THR A 408 4.00 3.87 10.69
C THR A 408 5.32 3.92 9.92
N GLY A 409 6.40 3.37 10.50
CA GLY A 409 7.76 3.53 10.01
C GLY A 409 8.34 4.92 10.28
N LYS A 410 9.52 5.19 9.70
CA LYS A 410 10.24 6.47 9.84
C LYS A 410 9.58 7.65 9.12
N GLY A 411 8.61 7.39 8.24
CA GLY A 411 7.90 8.42 7.47
C GLY A 411 6.85 9.20 8.28
N HIS A 412 6.66 8.92 9.56
CA HIS A 412 5.71 9.66 10.38
C HIS A 412 6.16 11.11 10.62
N GLN A 413 5.23 12.07 10.57
CA GLN A 413 5.52 13.51 10.70
C GLN A 413 6.30 13.90 11.97
N TYR A 414 6.13 13.16 13.06
CA TYR A 414 6.85 13.43 14.31
C TYR A 414 8.21 12.72 14.40
N PHE A 415 8.50 11.75 13.54
CA PHE A 415 9.74 10.96 13.62
C PHE A 415 11.00 11.83 13.52
N PRO A 416 11.13 12.76 12.56
CA PRO A 416 12.32 13.63 12.47
C PRO A 416 12.50 14.51 13.70
N ARG A 417 11.38 14.99 14.29
CA ARG A 417 11.42 15.79 15.52
C ARG A 417 11.91 14.96 16.72
N MET A 418 11.59 13.67 16.77
CA MET A 418 12.09 12.79 17.83
C MET A 418 13.59 12.56 17.70
N GLU A 419 14.10 12.34 16.48
CA GLU A 419 15.53 12.24 16.21
C GLU A 419 16.28 13.50 16.65
N GLU A 420 15.75 14.68 16.29
CA GLU A 420 16.31 15.97 16.68
C GLU A 420 16.37 16.14 18.22
N ILE A 421 15.31 15.75 18.93
CA ILE A 421 15.26 15.82 20.41
C ILE A 421 16.36 14.94 21.02
N VAL A 422 16.54 13.71 20.51
CA VAL A 422 17.57 12.77 21.01
C VAL A 422 18.96 13.30 20.74
N GLU A 423 19.24 13.81 19.54
CA GLU A 423 20.55 14.35 19.17
C GLU A 423 20.92 15.57 20.01
N LYS A 424 20.04 16.58 20.07
CA LYS A 424 20.31 17.81 20.82
C LYS A 424 20.38 17.58 22.34
N ALA A 425 19.63 16.62 22.88
CA ALA A 425 19.76 16.25 24.28
C ALA A 425 21.15 15.70 24.61
N LYS A 426 21.76 14.92 23.70
CA LYS A 426 23.15 14.43 23.84
C LYS A 426 24.16 15.58 23.83
N GLU A 427 23.96 16.59 22.99
CA GLU A 427 24.81 17.79 22.96
C GLU A 427 24.74 18.57 24.27
N LYS A 428 23.54 18.87 24.76
CA LYS A 428 23.34 19.58 26.04
C LYS A 428 23.91 18.81 27.24
N ALA A 429 23.85 17.48 27.21
CA ALA A 429 24.48 16.65 28.23
C ALA A 429 26.01 16.72 28.20
N LYS A 430 26.62 16.86 27.00
CA LYS A 430 28.05 17.09 26.85
C LYS A 430 28.43 18.47 27.37
N GLU A 431 27.72 19.53 26.97
CA GLU A 431 27.96 20.90 27.45
C GLU A 431 27.99 20.97 28.97
N LYS A 432 26.99 20.39 29.65
CA LYS A 432 26.97 20.34 31.12
C LYS A 432 28.25 19.72 31.69
N LYS A 433 28.82 18.67 31.09
CA LYS A 433 30.06 18.05 31.57
C LYS A 433 31.28 18.98 31.48
N TRP A 434 31.34 19.91 30.51
CA TRP A 434 32.46 20.85 30.38
C TRP A 434 32.47 21.93 31.46
N TRP A 435 31.32 22.29 32.03
CA TRP A 435 31.22 23.31 33.10
C TRP A 435 31.63 22.81 34.49
N TRP A 436 31.93 21.51 34.64
CA TRP A 436 32.36 20.90 35.91
C TRP A 436 33.87 20.58 35.95
N TRP A 437 34.66 21.08 35.01
CA TRP A 437 36.12 20.96 34.98
C TRP A 437 36.80 22.32 35.11
#